data_AF-A0A0F6A812-F1
#
_entry.id   AF-A0A0F6A812-F1
#
_cell.length_a   1.000
_cell.length_b   1.000
_cell.length_c   1.000
_cell.angle_alpha   90.00
_cell.angle_beta   90.00
_cell.angle_gamma   90.00
#
_symmetry.space_group_name_H-M   'P 1'
#
loop_
_entity.id
_entity.type
_entity.pdbx_description
1 polymer ?
#
loop_
_entity_poly.entity_id
_entity_poly.type
_entity_poly.pdbx_seq_one_letter_code
_entity_poly.pdbx_strand_id
1 'polypeptide(L)'
;MIAFRVDTQCGLGHFMRMKWLALELEKRNEQTLFFVDQSNVIEHFFSELNAICVTVPPFNHCEDDASFCLNYLNTLEQPTKWLVLDGYNFGLKWENTAKQAGLKLLAFDDLAREHCADAVVDMKWAGNATQSRYDALTPPDTDLMLGPQFAILSPEYYQSEFAASRDECITFSLGGGGDWCALAKIIEQLCLVLPEVKLIAIVGPKAKNTHELEALGQQFKQVELIHSPQSLAQYYRSTGLFVGALGTSLYELAATKTPALTFSLAANQENNIEDLEQLGHFHHVEALLTYPAEKVARLIVTLYEHRDRQTQLRSSPPIDVDGKGACRIADYITQGICADPLLLPEPVKVSPEVVSKISSSLQVRTITDGDINRYLAARNRQENMWRMTITDTIKPIDHYTWWYNNQRHSYVLEQDNEPLVYVWHQVYRHNNKEYLFGGWFAASDKVNFVHAQLILKWQLTYCHDLHPEAVWVAVINKDNKFVNLLNQKEGFVALRTDSEAYLVTQQLFSQASQEEFNYVAKFPVGGG
;
A
#
# COMPACT_ATOMS: atom_id res chain seq x y z
N MET A 1 -3.54 -37.50 -11.58
CA MET A 1 -3.92 -36.94 -10.27
C MET A 1 -2.91 -35.87 -9.86
N ILE A 2 -3.36 -34.81 -9.18
CA ILE A 2 -2.54 -33.77 -8.57
C ILE A 2 -2.64 -33.94 -7.05
N ALA A 3 -1.50 -34.11 -6.40
CA ALA A 3 -1.45 -34.25 -4.95
C ALA A 3 -1.00 -32.93 -4.31
N PHE A 4 -1.53 -32.59 -3.14
CA PHE A 4 -1.19 -31.42 -2.34
C PHE A 4 -0.69 -31.88 -0.98
N ARG A 5 0.44 -31.36 -0.50
CA ARG A 5 0.83 -31.42 0.92
C ARG A 5 0.77 -30.00 1.47
N VAL A 6 -0.12 -29.79 2.43
CA VAL A 6 -0.46 -28.45 2.92
C VAL A 6 -0.24 -28.36 4.42
N ASP A 7 0.51 -27.36 4.88
CA ASP A 7 0.68 -27.06 6.30
C ASP A 7 -0.57 -26.37 6.83
N THR A 8 -1.28 -27.07 7.71
CA THR A 8 -2.52 -26.62 8.31
C THR A 8 -2.39 -26.27 9.79
N GLN A 9 -1.16 -26.32 10.31
CA GLN A 9 -0.83 -26.01 11.71
C GLN A 9 -0.63 -24.50 11.91
N CYS A 10 -0.04 -23.81 10.93
CA CYS A 10 0.23 -22.37 11.00
C CYS A 10 -1.01 -21.48 10.76
N GLY A 11 -2.15 -22.05 10.38
CA GLY A 11 -3.41 -21.34 10.09
C GLY A 11 -4.12 -21.89 8.86
N LEU A 12 -5.23 -21.25 8.47
CA LEU A 12 -6.01 -21.67 7.30
C LEU A 12 -5.52 -21.07 5.97
N GLY A 13 -4.54 -20.16 6.01
CA GLY A 13 -4.07 -19.45 4.81
C GLY A 13 -3.59 -20.39 3.70
N HIS A 14 -2.66 -21.30 4.02
CA HIS A 14 -2.14 -22.31 3.09
C HIS A 14 -3.27 -23.19 2.52
N PHE A 15 -4.13 -23.71 3.40
CA PHE A 15 -5.28 -24.52 2.98
C PHE A 15 -6.22 -23.78 2.03
N MET A 16 -6.62 -22.54 2.37
CA MET A 16 -7.58 -21.80 1.57
C MET A 16 -7.06 -21.51 0.15
N ARG A 17 -5.78 -21.12 0.00
CA ARG A 17 -5.21 -20.94 -1.35
C ARG A 17 -5.10 -22.26 -2.11
N MET A 18 -4.70 -23.34 -1.45
CA MET A 18 -4.61 -24.64 -2.11
C MET A 18 -5.99 -25.18 -2.50
N LYS A 19 -7.03 -24.93 -1.70
CA LYS A 19 -8.43 -25.21 -2.05
C LYS A 19 -8.83 -24.50 -3.35
N TRP A 20 -8.52 -23.21 -3.50
CA TRP A 20 -8.87 -22.47 -4.71
C TRP A 20 -8.13 -22.99 -5.96
N LEU A 21 -6.85 -23.35 -5.83
CA LEU A 21 -6.11 -24.00 -6.91
C LEU A 21 -6.69 -25.38 -7.26
N ALA A 22 -7.04 -26.18 -6.26
CA ALA A 22 -7.64 -27.50 -6.47
C ALA A 22 -9.00 -27.41 -7.18
N LEU A 23 -9.90 -26.50 -6.76
CA LEU A 23 -11.17 -26.26 -7.46
C LEU A 23 -10.96 -25.88 -8.92
N GLU A 24 -9.91 -25.11 -9.22
CA GLU A 24 -9.57 -24.71 -10.58
C GLU A 24 -9.00 -25.88 -11.43
N LEU A 25 -8.28 -26.81 -10.79
CA LEU A 25 -7.82 -28.05 -11.42
C LEU A 25 -8.96 -29.07 -11.62
N GLU A 26 -9.88 -29.19 -10.67
CA GLU A 26 -11.07 -30.05 -10.79
C GLU A 26 -11.94 -29.63 -11.99
N LYS A 27 -12.10 -28.33 -12.24
CA LYS A 27 -12.76 -27.81 -13.46
C LYS A 27 -12.09 -28.25 -14.76
N ARG A 28 -10.78 -28.57 -14.72
CA ARG A 28 -10.00 -29.11 -15.83
C ARG A 28 -10.01 -30.65 -15.87
N ASN A 29 -10.89 -31.28 -15.08
CA ASN A 29 -11.00 -32.74 -14.92
C ASN A 29 -9.76 -33.41 -14.32
N GLU A 30 -8.95 -32.67 -13.56
CA GLU A 30 -7.87 -33.27 -12.78
C GLU A 30 -8.40 -33.75 -11.43
N GLN A 31 -8.14 -35.01 -11.10
CA GLN A 31 -8.39 -35.50 -9.74
C GLN A 31 -7.38 -34.93 -8.77
N THR A 32 -7.85 -34.46 -7.61
CA THR A 32 -7.03 -33.85 -6.57
C THR A 32 -7.01 -34.70 -5.30
N LEU A 33 -5.86 -34.74 -4.64
CA LEU A 33 -5.66 -35.39 -3.36
C LEU A 33 -4.95 -34.43 -2.41
N PHE A 34 -5.38 -34.37 -1.15
CA PHE A 34 -4.77 -33.55 -0.12
C PHE A 34 -4.21 -34.40 1.01
N PHE A 35 -2.94 -34.16 1.33
CA PHE A 35 -2.29 -34.51 2.57
C PHE A 35 -2.36 -33.31 3.51
N VAL A 36 -3.10 -33.45 4.61
CA VAL A 36 -3.28 -32.42 5.62
C VAL A 36 -2.84 -32.91 6.99
N ASP A 37 -2.41 -31.99 7.85
CA ASP A 37 -2.13 -32.33 9.24
C ASP A 37 -3.43 -32.69 9.97
N GLN A 38 -3.30 -33.41 11.09
CA GLN A 38 -4.44 -33.75 11.92
C GLN A 38 -5.10 -32.50 12.51
N SER A 39 -6.25 -32.09 11.93
CA SER A 39 -6.99 -30.89 12.34
C SER A 39 -8.49 -31.04 12.10
N ASN A 40 -9.28 -30.74 13.12
CA ASN A 40 -10.76 -30.82 13.07
C ASN A 40 -11.39 -29.67 12.25
N VAL A 41 -10.62 -28.64 11.89
CA VAL A 41 -11.15 -27.43 11.25
C VAL A 41 -11.31 -27.60 9.74
N ILE A 42 -10.60 -28.57 9.14
CA ILE A 42 -10.47 -28.66 7.69
C ILE A 42 -11.67 -29.36 7.04
N GLU A 43 -12.33 -30.29 7.76
CA GLU A 43 -13.46 -31.07 7.25
C GLU A 43 -14.58 -30.19 6.66
N HIS A 44 -14.87 -29.04 7.29
CA HIS A 44 -15.90 -28.12 6.79
C HIS A 44 -15.55 -27.54 5.41
N PHE A 45 -14.28 -27.20 5.18
CA PHE A 45 -13.85 -26.56 3.94
C PHE A 45 -13.60 -27.56 2.79
N PHE A 46 -13.46 -28.85 3.10
CA PHE A 46 -13.36 -29.92 2.11
C PHE A 46 -14.68 -30.26 1.43
N SER A 47 -15.82 -29.90 2.01
CA SER A 47 -17.15 -30.25 1.48
C SER A 47 -17.41 -29.76 0.04
N GLU A 48 -16.70 -28.71 -0.39
CA GLU A 48 -16.77 -28.17 -1.76
C GLU A 48 -15.81 -28.84 -2.75
N LEU A 49 -14.84 -29.63 -2.26
CA LEU A 49 -13.84 -30.31 -3.09
C LEU A 49 -14.29 -31.74 -3.40
N ASN A 50 -14.01 -32.21 -4.61
CA ASN A 50 -14.12 -33.63 -4.97
C ASN A 50 -12.81 -34.37 -4.68
N ALA A 51 -12.03 -33.87 -3.71
CA ALA A 51 -10.69 -34.33 -3.42
C ALA A 51 -10.65 -35.48 -2.41
N ILE A 52 -9.68 -36.38 -2.59
CA ILE A 52 -9.33 -37.37 -1.56
C ILE A 52 -8.58 -36.64 -0.44
N CYS A 53 -9.04 -36.78 0.80
CA CYS A 53 -8.36 -36.21 1.96
C CYS A 53 -7.65 -37.31 2.77
N VAL A 54 -6.37 -37.10 3.05
CA VAL A 54 -5.51 -38.01 3.80
C VAL A 54 -4.87 -37.25 4.95
N THR A 55 -5.13 -37.71 6.17
CA THR A 55 -4.49 -37.16 7.36
C THR A 55 -3.06 -37.69 7.49
N VAL A 56 -2.09 -36.80 7.55
CA VAL A 56 -0.69 -37.11 7.80
C VAL A 56 -0.47 -37.16 9.31
N PRO A 57 0.06 -38.27 9.86
CA PRO A 57 0.40 -38.33 11.28
C PRO A 57 1.59 -37.40 11.60
N PRO A 58 1.73 -36.93 12.84
CA PRO A 58 2.85 -36.07 13.21
C PRO A 58 4.17 -36.81 13.14
N PHE A 59 5.18 -36.19 12.51
CA PHE A 59 6.54 -36.69 12.42
C PHE A 59 7.54 -35.71 13.01
N ASN A 60 8.66 -36.22 13.53
CA ASN A 60 9.75 -35.38 14.06
C ASN A 60 10.68 -34.86 12.95
N HIS A 61 10.71 -35.55 11.80
CA HIS A 61 11.55 -35.23 10.67
C HIS A 61 10.70 -35.06 9.41
N CYS A 62 11.00 -34.03 8.61
CA CYS A 62 10.26 -33.73 7.39
C CYS A 62 10.39 -34.85 6.34
N GLU A 63 11.50 -35.59 6.36
CA GLU A 63 11.75 -36.72 5.48
C GLU A 63 10.80 -37.90 5.75
N ASP A 64 10.38 -38.09 7.02
CA ASP A 64 9.40 -39.12 7.39
C ASP A 64 7.99 -38.73 6.91
N ASP A 65 7.63 -37.45 7.01
CA ASP A 65 6.40 -36.87 6.44
C ASP A 65 6.35 -37.07 4.91
N ALA A 66 7.44 -36.72 4.22
CA ALA A 66 7.58 -36.96 2.79
C ALA A 66 7.42 -38.46 2.47
N SER A 67 8.13 -39.33 3.19
CA SER A 67 8.07 -40.78 3.00
C SER A 67 6.67 -41.35 3.19
N PHE A 68 5.92 -40.87 4.18
CA PHE A 68 4.52 -41.25 4.37
C PHE A 68 3.66 -40.88 3.17
N CYS A 69 3.77 -39.62 2.70
CA CYS A 69 3.01 -39.15 1.55
C CYS A 69 3.34 -39.97 0.30
N LEU A 70 4.63 -40.22 0.03
CA LEU A 70 5.10 -41.02 -1.09
C LEU A 70 4.60 -42.46 -1.04
N ASN A 71 4.67 -43.10 0.13
CA ASN A 71 4.18 -44.45 0.33
C ASN A 71 2.68 -44.55 0.06
N TYR A 72 1.89 -43.58 0.54
CA TYR A 72 0.47 -43.52 0.24
C TYR A 72 0.22 -43.37 -1.27
N LEU A 73 0.91 -42.44 -1.95
CA LEU A 73 0.77 -42.24 -3.39
C LEU A 73 1.08 -43.51 -4.19
N ASN A 74 2.09 -44.30 -3.76
CA ASN A 74 2.44 -45.58 -4.39
C ASN A 74 1.35 -46.67 -4.24
N THR A 75 0.40 -46.51 -3.29
CA THR A 75 -0.75 -47.43 -3.16
C THR A 75 -1.87 -47.13 -4.14
N LEU A 76 -1.85 -45.97 -4.79
CA LEU A 76 -2.91 -45.53 -5.68
C LEU A 76 -2.69 -46.08 -7.10
N GLU A 77 -3.77 -46.50 -7.75
CA GLU A 77 -3.69 -47.02 -9.13
C GLU A 77 -3.37 -45.93 -10.15
N GLN A 78 -3.77 -44.68 -9.86
CA GLN A 78 -3.54 -43.55 -10.76
C GLN A 78 -2.20 -42.86 -10.50
N PRO A 79 -1.43 -42.53 -11.56
CA PRO A 79 -0.18 -41.83 -11.39
C PRO A 79 -0.38 -40.37 -10.94
N THR A 80 0.50 -39.95 -10.05
CA THR A 80 0.63 -38.55 -9.62
C THR A 80 1.41 -37.77 -10.67
N LYS A 81 0.78 -36.76 -11.26
CA LYS A 81 1.40 -35.87 -12.26
C LYS A 81 2.27 -34.81 -11.59
N TRP A 82 1.77 -34.25 -10.49
CA TRP A 82 2.43 -33.22 -9.69
C TRP A 82 2.13 -33.43 -8.21
N LEU A 83 3.11 -33.09 -7.38
CA LEU A 83 2.96 -32.93 -5.94
C LEU A 83 3.23 -31.46 -5.57
N VAL A 84 2.19 -30.79 -5.12
CA VAL A 84 2.17 -29.37 -4.75
C VAL A 84 2.44 -29.23 -3.27
N LEU A 85 3.40 -28.40 -2.89
CA LEU A 85 3.82 -28.17 -1.50
C LEU A 85 3.50 -26.75 -1.08
N ASP A 86 2.78 -26.58 0.02
CA ASP A 86 2.54 -25.24 0.60
C ASP A 86 2.65 -25.30 2.12
N GLY A 87 3.80 -24.85 2.63
CA GLY A 87 4.11 -24.86 4.06
C GLY A 87 5.56 -24.52 4.37
N TYR A 88 5.78 -23.90 5.54
CA TYR A 88 7.12 -23.48 5.97
C TYR A 88 8.05 -24.65 6.28
N ASN A 89 7.50 -25.82 6.56
CA ASN A 89 8.25 -27.03 6.92
C ASN A 89 8.62 -27.91 5.71
N PHE A 90 8.12 -27.60 4.51
CA PHE A 90 8.37 -28.38 3.29
C PHE A 90 9.55 -27.80 2.49
N GLY A 91 10.72 -27.72 3.11
CA GLY A 91 11.94 -27.20 2.46
C GLY A 91 12.74 -28.26 1.70
N LEU A 92 13.96 -27.89 1.30
CA LEU A 92 14.87 -28.68 0.45
C LEU A 92 15.02 -30.17 0.82
N LYS A 93 15.02 -30.53 2.10
CA LYS A 93 15.12 -31.94 2.55
C LYS A 93 13.88 -32.76 2.19
N TRP A 94 12.70 -32.17 2.41
CA TRP A 94 11.42 -32.78 2.04
C TRP A 94 11.36 -32.95 0.51
N GLU A 95 11.72 -31.90 -0.22
CA GLU A 95 11.72 -31.90 -1.70
C GLU A 95 12.68 -32.93 -2.28
N ASN A 96 13.91 -33.04 -1.76
CA ASN A 96 14.87 -34.05 -2.20
C ASN A 96 14.33 -35.48 -2.03
N THR A 97 13.60 -35.74 -0.93
CA THR A 97 13.00 -37.06 -0.68
C THR A 97 11.96 -37.39 -1.76
N ALA A 98 11.12 -36.42 -2.14
CA ALA A 98 10.13 -36.60 -3.18
C ALA A 98 10.72 -36.64 -4.60
N LYS A 99 11.78 -35.86 -4.89
CA LYS A 99 12.50 -35.91 -6.18
C LYS A 99 13.19 -37.26 -6.40
N GLN A 100 13.76 -37.86 -5.35
CA GLN A 100 14.35 -39.21 -5.43
C GLN A 100 13.32 -40.29 -5.80
N ALA A 101 12.05 -40.07 -5.47
CA ALA A 101 10.94 -40.94 -5.89
C ALA A 101 10.42 -40.64 -7.31
N GLY A 102 11.03 -39.69 -8.03
CA GLY A 102 10.69 -39.37 -9.42
C GLY A 102 9.42 -38.53 -9.60
N LEU A 103 8.93 -37.87 -8.54
CA LEU A 103 7.77 -36.98 -8.63
C LEU A 103 8.15 -35.59 -9.12
N LYS A 104 7.25 -34.98 -9.89
CA LYS A 104 7.33 -33.56 -10.27
C LYS A 104 6.79 -32.68 -9.15
N LEU A 105 7.54 -31.67 -8.73
CA LEU A 105 7.24 -30.84 -7.57
C LEU A 105 6.94 -29.39 -7.92
N LEU A 106 5.86 -28.86 -7.37
CA LEU A 106 5.53 -27.44 -7.38
C LEU A 106 5.57 -26.92 -5.94
N ALA A 107 6.51 -26.05 -5.60
CA ALA A 107 6.64 -25.49 -4.25
C ALA A 107 6.06 -24.07 -4.18
N PHE A 108 5.28 -23.78 -3.14
CA PHE A 108 4.88 -22.43 -2.77
C PHE A 108 5.81 -21.88 -1.71
N ASP A 109 6.30 -20.66 -1.93
CA ASP A 109 7.19 -19.97 -1.01
C ASP A 109 6.96 -18.45 -1.02
N ASP A 110 7.10 -17.81 0.14
CA ASP A 110 7.09 -16.35 0.28
C ASP A 110 8.31 -15.84 1.07
N LEU A 111 9.20 -16.75 1.47
CA LEU A 111 10.39 -16.48 2.28
C LEU A 111 11.69 -16.40 1.47
N ALA A 112 11.65 -16.73 0.17
CA ALA A 112 12.83 -16.92 -0.68
C ALA A 112 13.81 -17.95 -0.08
N ARG A 113 13.35 -19.19 0.07
CA ARG A 113 14.16 -20.34 0.52
C ARG A 113 14.84 -21.04 -0.66
N GLU A 114 15.81 -21.91 -0.34
CA GLU A 114 16.38 -22.83 -1.33
C GLU A 114 15.38 -23.93 -1.68
N HIS A 115 15.24 -24.23 -2.98
CA HIS A 115 14.35 -25.26 -3.49
C HIS A 115 15.03 -26.14 -4.55
N CYS A 116 14.66 -27.41 -4.63
CA CYS A 116 14.99 -28.32 -5.75
C CYS A 116 13.74 -28.77 -6.53
N ALA A 117 12.63 -28.07 -6.33
CA ALA A 117 11.38 -28.28 -7.04
C ALA A 117 11.50 -27.99 -8.55
N ASP A 118 10.64 -28.65 -9.35
CA ASP A 118 10.55 -28.41 -10.80
C ASP A 118 9.96 -27.02 -11.10
N ALA A 119 9.14 -26.50 -10.19
CA ALA A 119 8.62 -25.14 -10.26
C ALA A 119 8.42 -24.53 -8.87
N VAL A 120 8.56 -23.20 -8.79
CA VAL A 120 8.32 -22.42 -7.55
C VAL A 120 7.34 -21.30 -7.83
N VAL A 121 6.34 -21.15 -6.95
CA VAL A 121 5.39 -20.03 -6.96
C VAL A 121 5.67 -19.13 -5.75
N ASP A 122 5.92 -17.85 -6.02
CA ASP A 122 6.00 -16.82 -5.00
C ASP A 122 5.11 -15.65 -5.39
N MET A 123 4.02 -15.47 -4.65
CA MET A 123 3.03 -14.44 -4.95
C MET A 123 3.45 -13.05 -4.48
N LYS A 124 4.51 -12.94 -3.67
CA LYS A 124 4.87 -11.69 -3.00
C LYS A 124 5.49 -10.68 -3.96
N TRP A 125 4.92 -9.48 -3.93
CA TRP A 125 5.49 -8.31 -4.60
C TRP A 125 6.63 -7.72 -3.76
N ALA A 126 7.79 -7.56 -4.38
CA ALA A 126 8.98 -6.93 -3.81
C ALA A 126 9.58 -5.91 -4.79
N GLY A 127 8.72 -5.22 -5.54
CA GLY A 127 9.12 -4.24 -6.55
C GLY A 127 10.03 -4.85 -7.61
N ASN A 128 11.08 -4.10 -7.97
CA ASN A 128 12.09 -4.51 -8.96
C ASN A 128 12.82 -5.80 -8.59
N ALA A 129 12.91 -6.15 -7.31
CA ALA A 129 13.60 -7.35 -6.86
C ALA A 129 12.77 -8.63 -7.09
N THR A 130 11.48 -8.52 -7.42
CA THR A 130 10.56 -9.66 -7.53
C THR A 130 11.08 -10.76 -8.45
N GLN A 131 11.61 -10.40 -9.62
CA GLN A 131 12.08 -11.38 -10.62
C GLN A 131 13.41 -12.03 -10.26
N SER A 132 14.22 -11.42 -9.40
CA SER A 132 15.52 -11.92 -8.97
C SER A 132 15.50 -12.57 -7.58
N ARG A 133 14.32 -12.77 -6.97
CA ARG A 133 14.21 -13.25 -5.57
C ARG A 133 14.80 -14.64 -5.35
N TYR A 134 14.79 -15.48 -6.39
CA TYR A 134 15.25 -16.87 -6.34
C TYR A 134 16.57 -17.09 -7.07
N ASP A 135 17.27 -16.00 -7.45
CA ASP A 135 18.60 -16.09 -8.04
C ASP A 135 19.53 -16.85 -7.09
N ALA A 136 20.15 -17.92 -7.59
CA ALA A 136 21.01 -18.84 -6.84
C ALA A 136 20.34 -19.60 -5.68
N LEU A 137 19.01 -19.54 -5.54
CA LEU A 137 18.23 -20.35 -4.58
C LEU A 137 17.55 -21.57 -5.22
N THR A 138 17.58 -21.65 -6.55
CA THR A 138 16.95 -22.71 -7.33
C THR A 138 17.90 -23.24 -8.41
N PRO A 139 17.76 -24.51 -8.83
CA PRO A 139 18.38 -25.03 -10.04
C PRO A 139 18.03 -24.19 -11.28
N PRO A 140 18.92 -24.10 -12.30
CA PRO A 140 18.67 -23.31 -13.51
C PRO A 140 17.47 -23.79 -14.35
N ASP A 141 17.02 -25.02 -14.16
CA ASP A 141 15.88 -25.64 -14.84
C ASP A 141 14.56 -25.54 -14.07
N THR A 142 14.54 -24.87 -12.92
CA THR A 142 13.31 -24.60 -12.16
C THR A 142 12.49 -23.50 -12.82
N ASP A 143 11.21 -23.79 -13.12
CA ASP A 143 10.28 -22.78 -13.61
C ASP A 143 9.83 -21.84 -12.47
N LEU A 144 9.97 -20.53 -12.65
CA LEU A 144 9.65 -19.53 -11.63
C LEU A 144 8.36 -18.77 -11.97
N MET A 145 7.38 -18.81 -11.07
CA MET A 145 6.12 -18.08 -11.16
C MET A 145 6.08 -17.01 -10.06
N LEU A 146 6.66 -15.86 -10.37
CA LEU A 146 6.93 -14.80 -9.39
C LEU A 146 6.00 -13.59 -9.57
N GLY A 147 5.45 -13.12 -8.45
CA GLY A 147 4.69 -11.90 -8.34
C GLY A 147 3.17 -12.07 -8.25
N PRO A 148 2.45 -10.96 -8.08
CA PRO A 148 1.04 -10.95 -7.71
C PRO A 148 0.08 -11.43 -8.81
N GLN A 149 0.53 -11.57 -10.06
CA GLN A 149 -0.27 -12.25 -11.11
C GLN A 149 -0.57 -13.71 -10.76
N PHE A 150 0.25 -14.33 -9.90
CA PHE A 150 0.03 -15.68 -9.41
C PHE A 150 -0.71 -15.72 -8.07
N ALA A 151 -1.17 -14.56 -7.55
CA ALA A 151 -1.93 -14.50 -6.30
C ALA A 151 -3.21 -15.35 -6.40
N ILE A 152 -3.29 -16.38 -5.55
CA ILE A 152 -4.45 -17.26 -5.49
C ILE A 152 -5.51 -16.65 -4.57
N LEU A 153 -6.60 -16.18 -5.18
CA LEU A 153 -7.75 -15.61 -4.51
C LEU A 153 -8.99 -16.51 -4.70
N SER A 154 -10.02 -16.29 -3.87
CA SER A 154 -11.34 -16.90 -4.12
C SER A 154 -11.83 -16.55 -5.54
N PRO A 155 -12.50 -17.48 -6.26
CA PRO A 155 -13.12 -17.20 -7.56
C PRO A 155 -14.03 -15.98 -7.54
N GLU A 156 -14.58 -15.62 -6.39
CA GLU A 156 -15.36 -14.40 -6.26
C GLU A 156 -14.57 -13.15 -6.62
N TYR A 157 -13.24 -13.12 -6.53
CA TYR A 157 -12.40 -11.98 -6.91
C TYR A 157 -12.08 -11.92 -8.41
N TYR A 158 -12.40 -12.97 -9.17
CA TYR A 158 -12.26 -13.01 -10.62
C TYR A 158 -13.22 -12.00 -11.27
N GLN A 159 -12.71 -11.12 -12.14
CA GLN A 159 -13.53 -10.13 -12.88
C GLN A 159 -14.52 -9.41 -11.95
N SER A 160 -14.00 -8.74 -10.92
CA SER A 160 -14.80 -7.81 -10.12
C SER A 160 -15.42 -6.77 -11.07
N GLU A 161 -16.70 -6.95 -11.42
CA GLU A 161 -17.51 -5.85 -11.90
C GLU A 161 -17.44 -4.79 -10.81
N PHE A 162 -16.66 -3.76 -11.06
CA PHE A 162 -16.52 -2.65 -10.13
C PHE A 162 -17.90 -2.01 -10.03
N ALA A 163 -18.43 -1.94 -8.81
CA ALA A 163 -19.63 -1.16 -8.59
C ALA A 163 -19.33 0.28 -9.04
N ALA A 164 -20.15 0.82 -9.95
CA ALA A 164 -19.97 2.19 -10.44
C ALA A 164 -20.01 3.22 -9.30
N SER A 165 -20.65 2.86 -8.18
CA SER A 165 -20.65 3.56 -6.90
C SER A 165 -20.42 2.57 -5.78
N ARG A 166 -19.57 2.93 -4.82
CA ARG A 166 -19.39 2.21 -3.55
C ARG A 166 -20.46 2.66 -2.54
N ASP A 167 -20.77 1.82 -1.57
CA ASP A 167 -21.64 2.14 -0.44
C ASP A 167 -20.97 3.20 0.46
N GLU A 168 -21.82 3.94 1.17
CA GLU A 168 -21.42 4.85 2.25
C GLU A 168 -21.10 4.07 3.54
N CYS A 169 -20.10 3.18 3.47
CA CYS A 169 -19.68 2.37 4.60
C CYS A 169 -18.16 2.28 4.77
N ILE A 170 -17.74 2.11 6.03
CA ILE A 170 -16.35 1.86 6.43
C ILE A 170 -16.26 0.43 6.93
N THR A 171 -15.36 -0.36 6.34
CA THR A 171 -15.17 -1.78 6.71
C THR A 171 -13.87 -1.96 7.48
N PHE A 172 -13.94 -2.65 8.60
CA PHE A 172 -12.83 -2.96 9.49
C PHE A 172 -12.50 -4.45 9.45
N SER A 173 -11.21 -4.80 9.34
CA SER A 173 -10.78 -6.18 9.51
C SER A 173 -9.33 -6.29 9.98
N LEU A 174 -9.07 -7.24 10.87
CA LEU A 174 -7.73 -7.67 11.26
C LEU A 174 -7.30 -8.96 10.54
N GLY A 175 -8.11 -9.47 9.61
CA GLY A 175 -7.92 -10.77 8.98
C GLY A 175 -8.42 -11.91 9.88
N GLY A 176 -7.74 -13.06 9.82
CA GLY A 176 -8.17 -14.28 10.52
C GLY A 176 -8.08 -14.22 12.05
N GLY A 177 -7.33 -13.26 12.61
CA GLY A 177 -7.19 -13.04 14.05
C GLY A 177 -6.65 -11.64 14.35
N GLY A 178 -6.40 -11.34 15.63
CA GLY A 178 -5.93 -10.02 16.06
C GLY A 178 -6.67 -9.52 17.30
N ASP A 179 -6.09 -8.53 17.98
CA ASP A 179 -6.69 -7.89 19.15
C ASP A 179 -7.54 -6.69 18.73
N TRP A 180 -8.84 -6.73 19.05
CA TRP A 180 -9.79 -5.70 18.65
C TRP A 180 -9.88 -4.51 19.60
N CYS A 181 -9.24 -4.53 20.78
CA CYS A 181 -9.43 -3.50 21.80
C CYS A 181 -9.11 -2.07 21.29
N ALA A 182 -8.00 -1.89 20.57
CA ALA A 182 -7.64 -0.57 20.02
C ALA A 182 -8.65 -0.12 18.95
N LEU A 183 -9.07 -1.03 18.07
CA LEU A 183 -9.96 -0.72 16.96
C LEU A 183 -11.40 -0.46 17.44
N ALA A 184 -11.86 -1.15 18.49
CA ALA A 184 -13.15 -0.90 19.12
C ALA A 184 -13.25 0.55 19.64
N LYS A 185 -12.21 1.06 20.32
CA LYS A 185 -12.15 2.46 20.77
C LYS A 185 -12.20 3.45 19.62
N ILE A 186 -11.56 3.13 18.50
CA ILE A 186 -11.62 3.96 17.28
C ILE A 186 -13.03 3.94 16.69
N ILE A 187 -13.65 2.77 16.57
CA ILE A 187 -15.03 2.62 16.07
C ILE A 187 -16.02 3.39 16.95
N GLU A 188 -15.86 3.36 18.27
CA GLU A 188 -16.69 4.14 19.19
C GLU A 188 -16.62 5.64 18.88
N GLN A 189 -15.42 6.19 18.65
CA GLN A 189 -15.27 7.60 18.25
C GLN A 189 -15.97 7.89 16.92
N LEU A 190 -15.85 6.97 15.94
CA LEU A 190 -16.49 7.10 14.64
C LEU A 190 -18.02 7.07 14.72
N CYS A 191 -18.59 6.26 15.61
CA CYS A 191 -20.04 6.27 15.85
C CYS A 191 -20.57 7.65 16.24
N LEU A 192 -19.77 8.43 16.98
CA LEU A 192 -20.17 9.76 17.45
C LEU A 192 -20.06 10.84 16.36
N VAL A 193 -19.08 10.74 15.47
CA VAL A 193 -18.79 11.76 14.45
C VAL A 193 -19.37 11.45 13.06
N LEU A 194 -19.72 10.20 12.79
CA LEU A 194 -20.32 9.74 11.53
C LEU A 194 -21.62 8.94 11.79
N PRO A 195 -22.67 9.52 12.39
CA PRO A 195 -23.87 8.77 12.83
C PRO A 195 -24.67 8.10 11.69
N GLU A 196 -24.52 8.58 10.46
CA GLU A 196 -25.25 8.04 9.28
C GLU A 196 -24.41 7.04 8.48
N VAL A 197 -23.12 6.86 8.81
CA VAL A 197 -22.21 5.99 8.07
C VAL A 197 -22.23 4.60 8.67
N LYS A 198 -22.47 3.60 7.83
CA LYS A 198 -22.43 2.19 8.24
C LYS A 198 -20.99 1.76 8.55
N LEU A 199 -20.77 1.17 9.72
CA LEU A 199 -19.48 0.68 10.18
C LEU A 199 -19.55 -0.85 10.25
N ILE A 200 -18.85 -1.54 9.35
CA ILE A 200 -18.88 -3.00 9.26
C ILE A 200 -17.59 -3.55 9.86
N ALA A 201 -17.68 -4.35 10.92
CA ALA A 201 -16.53 -5.03 11.50
C ALA A 201 -16.56 -6.52 11.16
N ILE A 202 -15.55 -6.97 10.42
CA ILE A 202 -15.38 -8.36 10.00
C ILE A 202 -14.53 -9.10 11.02
N VAL A 203 -15.18 -9.88 11.89
CA VAL A 203 -14.57 -10.58 13.02
C VAL A 203 -14.10 -11.98 12.58
N GLY A 204 -12.77 -12.13 12.46
CA GLY A 204 -12.13 -13.39 12.11
C GLY A 204 -12.24 -14.47 13.20
N PRO A 205 -12.05 -15.75 12.85
CA PRO A 205 -12.28 -16.89 13.75
C PRO A 205 -11.33 -16.95 14.95
N LYS A 206 -10.16 -16.29 14.88
CA LYS A 206 -9.16 -16.20 15.96
C LYS A 206 -9.07 -14.78 16.55
N ALA A 207 -10.12 -13.97 16.41
CA ALA A 207 -10.19 -12.64 17.00
C ALA A 207 -10.10 -12.70 18.54
N LYS A 208 -9.46 -11.71 19.15
CA LYS A 208 -9.30 -11.57 20.60
C LYS A 208 -9.91 -10.25 21.07
N ASN A 209 -10.32 -10.21 22.33
CA ASN A 209 -10.85 -9.02 23.01
C ASN A 209 -12.01 -8.33 22.26
N THR A 210 -12.97 -9.11 21.77
CA THR A 210 -14.12 -8.61 20.99
C THR A 210 -15.28 -8.05 21.83
N HIS A 211 -15.22 -8.15 23.16
CA HIS A 211 -16.32 -7.75 24.06
C HIS A 211 -16.72 -6.27 23.92
N GLU A 212 -15.75 -5.35 23.79
CA GLU A 212 -16.05 -3.92 23.55
C GLU A 212 -16.72 -3.73 22.18
N LEU A 213 -16.25 -4.43 21.15
CA LEU A 213 -16.84 -4.38 19.81
C LEU A 213 -18.28 -4.92 19.80
N GLU A 214 -18.55 -6.01 20.52
CA GLU A 214 -19.89 -6.59 20.68
C GLU A 214 -20.84 -5.61 21.37
N ALA A 215 -20.38 -4.92 22.41
CA ALA A 215 -21.15 -3.88 23.08
C ALA A 215 -21.49 -2.71 22.13
N LEU A 216 -20.53 -2.28 21.30
CA LEU A 216 -20.76 -1.24 20.29
C LEU A 216 -21.82 -1.65 19.27
N GLY A 217 -21.81 -2.90 18.80
CA GLY A 217 -22.83 -3.44 17.89
C GLY A 217 -24.24 -3.46 18.48
N GLN A 218 -24.36 -3.58 19.81
CA GLN A 218 -25.65 -3.49 20.52
C GLN A 218 -26.09 -2.04 20.76
N GLN A 219 -25.13 -1.14 21.02
CA GLN A 219 -25.37 0.25 21.36
C GLN A 219 -25.69 1.12 20.14
N PHE A 220 -24.97 0.91 19.03
CA PHE A 220 -25.05 1.76 17.84
C PHE A 220 -25.59 0.98 16.64
N LYS A 221 -26.76 1.38 16.12
CA LYS A 221 -27.42 0.70 14.99
C LYS A 221 -26.62 0.69 13.69
N GLN A 222 -25.68 1.61 13.53
CA GLN A 222 -24.81 1.70 12.36
C GLN A 222 -23.65 0.70 12.39
N VAL A 223 -23.36 0.07 13.54
CA VAL A 223 -22.28 -0.91 13.69
C VAL A 223 -22.83 -2.30 13.39
N GLU A 224 -22.31 -2.93 12.34
CA GLU A 224 -22.63 -4.31 11.96
C GLU A 224 -21.43 -5.22 12.19
N LEU A 225 -21.65 -6.34 12.89
CA LEU A 225 -20.61 -7.35 13.13
C LEU A 225 -20.84 -8.56 12.23
N ILE A 226 -19.87 -8.87 11.39
CA ILE A 226 -19.89 -10.03 10.50
C ILE A 226 -18.87 -11.05 11.01
N HIS A 227 -19.35 -12.19 11.48
CA HIS A 227 -18.49 -13.23 12.04
C HIS A 227 -18.10 -14.27 11.00
N SER A 228 -16.79 -14.40 10.76
CA SER A 228 -16.17 -15.45 9.92
C SER A 228 -16.91 -15.74 8.61
N PRO A 229 -17.15 -14.72 7.76
CA PRO A 229 -17.78 -14.93 6.46
C PRO A 229 -16.89 -15.82 5.58
N GLN A 230 -17.50 -16.59 4.68
CA GLN A 230 -16.76 -17.48 3.76
C GLN A 230 -15.89 -16.69 2.76
N SER A 231 -16.32 -15.48 2.40
CA SER A 231 -15.62 -14.57 1.49
C SER A 231 -15.81 -13.11 1.92
N LEU A 232 -14.77 -12.31 1.71
CA LEU A 232 -14.78 -10.87 1.96
C LEU A 232 -15.08 -10.04 0.70
N ALA A 233 -15.20 -10.69 -0.46
CA ALA A 233 -15.24 -10.02 -1.74
C ALA A 233 -16.42 -9.04 -1.87
N GLN A 234 -17.62 -9.43 -1.41
CA GLN A 234 -18.79 -8.55 -1.42
C GLN A 234 -18.60 -7.29 -0.56
N TYR A 235 -17.97 -7.43 0.61
CA TYR A 235 -17.72 -6.31 1.52
C TYR A 235 -16.66 -5.36 0.95
N TYR A 236 -15.60 -5.92 0.36
CA TYR A 236 -14.56 -5.11 -0.29
C TYR A 236 -15.10 -4.36 -1.52
N ARG A 237 -15.95 -5.00 -2.33
CA ARG A 237 -16.57 -4.34 -3.49
C ARG A 237 -17.41 -3.14 -3.11
N SER A 238 -18.18 -3.25 -2.03
CA SER A 238 -19.12 -2.21 -1.67
C SER A 238 -18.53 -1.17 -0.71
N THR A 239 -17.45 -1.46 0.01
CA THR A 239 -16.93 -0.51 0.99
C THR A 239 -16.35 0.76 0.37
N GLY A 240 -16.72 1.91 0.95
CA GLY A 240 -16.17 3.22 0.60
C GLY A 240 -14.75 3.42 1.15
N LEU A 241 -14.45 2.86 2.33
CA LEU A 241 -13.11 2.84 2.90
C LEU A 241 -12.89 1.58 3.75
N PHE A 242 -11.88 0.80 3.42
CA PHE A 242 -11.37 -0.27 4.27
C PHE A 242 -10.35 0.25 5.28
N VAL A 243 -10.39 -0.26 6.51
CA VAL A 243 -9.40 0.00 7.56
C VAL A 243 -8.96 -1.32 8.18
N GLY A 244 -7.68 -1.70 8.01
CA GLY A 244 -7.28 -3.01 8.50
C GLY A 244 -5.83 -3.42 8.27
N ALA A 245 -5.52 -4.62 8.77
CA ALA A 245 -4.20 -5.22 8.65
C ALA A 245 -3.95 -5.79 7.25
N LEU A 246 -2.68 -5.76 6.79
CA LEU A 246 -2.27 -6.38 5.54
C LEU A 246 -1.83 -7.84 5.76
N GLY A 247 -2.64 -8.76 5.25
CA GLY A 247 -2.28 -10.17 5.04
C GLY A 247 -2.61 -10.56 3.60
N THR A 248 -3.42 -11.60 3.42
CA THR A 248 -4.05 -11.90 2.11
C THR A 248 -4.90 -10.75 1.59
N SER A 249 -5.45 -9.93 2.51
CA SER A 249 -6.21 -8.71 2.24
C SER A 249 -5.49 -7.76 1.29
N LEU A 250 -4.15 -7.77 1.26
CA LEU A 250 -3.35 -6.96 0.34
C LEU A 250 -3.78 -7.18 -1.12
N TYR A 251 -3.83 -8.44 -1.54
CA TYR A 251 -4.18 -8.82 -2.91
C TYR A 251 -5.70 -8.76 -3.17
N GLU A 252 -6.51 -9.08 -2.15
CA GLU A 252 -7.98 -9.01 -2.26
C GLU A 252 -8.47 -7.57 -2.46
N LEU A 253 -7.90 -6.61 -1.71
CA LEU A 253 -8.19 -5.18 -1.84
C LEU A 253 -7.61 -4.58 -3.13
N ALA A 254 -6.49 -5.11 -3.63
CA ALA A 254 -5.95 -4.74 -4.93
C ALA A 254 -6.90 -5.20 -6.05
N ALA A 255 -7.35 -6.47 -6.03
CA ALA A 255 -8.27 -7.04 -7.01
C ALA A 255 -9.65 -6.39 -7.02
N THR A 256 -10.09 -5.87 -5.89
CA THR A 256 -11.35 -5.12 -5.77
C THR A 256 -11.18 -3.62 -5.93
N LYS A 257 -9.94 -3.12 -6.13
CA LYS A 257 -9.59 -1.69 -6.18
C LYS A 257 -10.17 -0.88 -5.03
N THR A 258 -10.19 -1.47 -3.84
CA THR A 258 -10.90 -0.96 -2.66
C THR A 258 -10.08 0.09 -1.92
N PRO A 259 -10.55 1.34 -1.77
CA PRO A 259 -9.88 2.35 -0.96
C PRO A 259 -9.55 1.82 0.42
N ALA A 260 -8.32 2.00 0.88
CA ALA A 260 -7.84 1.34 2.09
C ALA A 260 -6.87 2.23 2.87
N LEU A 261 -7.09 2.31 4.19
CA LEU A 261 -6.11 2.67 5.20
C LEU A 261 -5.59 1.38 5.85
N THR A 262 -4.30 1.13 5.71
CA THR A 262 -3.71 -0.14 6.11
C THR A 262 -2.64 0.00 7.18
N PHE A 263 -2.39 -1.06 7.93
CA PHE A 263 -1.37 -1.11 8.98
C PHE A 263 -0.84 -2.55 9.18
N SER A 264 0.17 -2.69 10.03
CA SER A 264 0.82 -3.98 10.31
C SER A 264 0.49 -4.45 11.73
N LEU A 265 0.20 -5.73 11.89
CA LEU A 265 0.00 -6.38 13.20
C LEU A 265 1.27 -7.04 13.72
N ALA A 266 2.21 -7.36 12.84
CA ALA A 266 3.46 -8.04 13.16
C ALA A 266 4.56 -7.65 12.16
N ALA A 267 5.82 -7.86 12.54
CA ALA A 267 7.00 -7.49 11.74
C ALA A 267 7.05 -8.18 10.36
N ASN A 268 6.46 -9.38 10.24
CA ASN A 268 6.35 -10.08 8.96
C ASN A 268 5.31 -9.46 7.99
N GLN A 269 4.63 -8.39 8.39
CA GLN A 269 3.75 -7.56 7.56
C GLN A 269 4.37 -6.19 7.25
N GLU A 270 5.64 -5.97 7.60
CA GLU A 270 6.38 -4.79 7.16
C GLU A 270 6.53 -4.84 5.63
N ASN A 271 5.99 -3.82 4.97
CA ASN A 271 6.02 -3.68 3.52
C ASN A 271 6.67 -2.34 3.17
N ASN A 272 7.46 -2.31 2.09
CA ASN A 272 7.90 -1.03 1.53
C ASN A 272 6.67 -0.31 0.96
N ILE A 273 6.46 0.95 1.35
CA ILE A 273 5.36 1.77 0.86
C ILE A 273 5.38 1.91 -0.67
N GLU A 274 6.56 1.95 -1.29
CA GLU A 274 6.69 2.06 -2.75
C GLU A 274 6.14 0.82 -3.46
N ASP A 275 6.33 -0.36 -2.87
CA ASP A 275 5.79 -1.63 -3.37
C ASP A 275 4.27 -1.70 -3.16
N LEU A 276 3.78 -1.19 -2.02
CA LEU A 276 2.35 -1.07 -1.74
C LEU A 276 1.65 -0.13 -2.74
N GLU A 277 2.24 1.02 -3.03
CA GLU A 277 1.72 1.99 -4.01
C GLU A 277 1.56 1.39 -5.40
N GLN A 278 2.51 0.54 -5.81
CA GLN A 278 2.44 -0.16 -7.09
C GLN A 278 1.24 -1.11 -7.18
N LEU A 279 0.76 -1.63 -6.05
CA LEU A 279 -0.47 -2.41 -5.93
C LEU A 279 -1.73 -1.55 -5.66
N GLY A 280 -1.59 -0.22 -5.65
CA GLY A 280 -2.67 0.73 -5.38
C GLY A 280 -2.89 1.06 -3.90
N HIS A 281 -1.99 0.69 -3.00
CA HIS A 281 -2.12 0.92 -1.57
C HIS A 281 -1.28 2.12 -1.10
N PHE A 282 -1.86 3.31 -1.20
CA PHE A 282 -1.17 4.58 -0.91
C PHE A 282 -1.21 5.00 0.57
N HIS A 283 -2.15 4.48 1.36
CA HIS A 283 -2.29 4.86 2.77
C HIS A 283 -1.91 3.69 3.67
N HIS A 284 -0.69 3.73 4.17
CA HIS A 284 -0.17 2.75 5.12
C HIS A 284 0.44 3.47 6.33
N VAL A 285 -0.01 3.09 7.53
CA VAL A 285 0.54 3.58 8.79
C VAL A 285 0.89 2.36 9.63
N GLU A 286 2.14 1.92 9.58
CA GLU A 286 2.60 0.65 10.17
C GLU A 286 2.08 0.43 11.60
N ALA A 287 2.30 1.40 12.50
CA ALA A 287 1.88 1.38 13.90
C ALA A 287 0.57 2.13 14.17
N LEU A 288 -0.41 2.10 13.25
CA LEU A 288 -1.65 2.88 13.37
C LEU A 288 -2.33 2.73 14.74
N LEU A 289 -2.40 1.50 15.26
CA LEU A 289 -3.10 1.18 16.50
C LEU A 289 -2.36 1.65 17.77
N THR A 290 -1.13 2.16 17.68
CA THR A 290 -0.41 2.73 18.83
C THR A 290 -0.71 4.21 19.04
N TYR A 291 -1.39 4.87 18.08
CA TYR A 291 -1.78 6.27 18.22
C TYR A 291 -3.06 6.42 19.05
N PRO A 292 -3.29 7.59 19.66
CA PRO A 292 -4.55 7.89 20.33
C PRO A 292 -5.76 7.69 19.41
N ALA A 293 -6.84 7.12 19.95
CA ALA A 293 -8.03 6.76 19.17
C ALA A 293 -8.63 7.97 18.45
N GLU A 294 -8.66 9.15 19.08
CA GLU A 294 -9.19 10.36 18.44
C GLU A 294 -8.37 10.79 17.21
N LYS A 295 -7.06 10.54 17.24
CA LYS A 295 -6.16 10.88 16.15
C LYS A 295 -6.38 9.96 14.95
N VAL A 296 -6.55 8.66 15.21
CA VAL A 296 -6.84 7.67 14.17
C VAL A 296 -8.23 7.88 13.58
N ALA A 297 -9.24 8.13 14.43
CA ALA A 297 -10.59 8.43 13.97
C ALA A 297 -10.62 9.66 13.05
N ARG A 298 -9.89 10.73 13.38
CA ARG A 298 -9.77 11.92 12.50
C ARG A 298 -9.17 11.59 11.13
N LEU A 299 -8.15 10.75 11.07
CA LEU A 299 -7.57 10.30 9.81
C LEU A 299 -8.61 9.49 9.00
N ILE A 300 -9.30 8.55 9.64
CA ILE A 300 -10.32 7.72 8.98
C ILE A 300 -11.45 8.60 8.42
N VAL A 301 -11.95 9.57 9.19
CA VAL A 301 -12.95 10.55 8.73
C VAL A 301 -12.44 11.31 7.51
N THR A 302 -11.22 11.87 7.59
CA THR A 302 -10.60 12.61 6.48
C THR A 302 -10.54 11.75 5.21
N LEU A 303 -10.05 10.52 5.32
CA LEU A 303 -9.97 9.62 4.19
C LEU A 303 -11.37 9.29 3.64
N TYR A 304 -12.33 8.98 4.52
CA TYR A 304 -13.70 8.65 4.11
C TYR A 304 -14.42 9.79 3.38
N GLU A 305 -14.27 11.03 3.86
CA GLU A 305 -14.82 12.23 3.22
C GLU A 305 -14.20 12.47 1.83
N HIS A 306 -12.95 12.05 1.62
CA HIS A 306 -12.23 12.13 0.36
C HIS A 306 -12.12 10.78 -0.38
N ARG A 307 -13.02 9.83 -0.14
CA ARG A 307 -13.00 8.47 -0.72
C ARG A 307 -13.02 8.44 -2.25
N ASP A 308 -13.59 9.45 -2.91
CA ASP A 308 -13.60 9.54 -4.38
C ASP A 308 -12.20 9.74 -4.95
N ARG A 309 -11.38 10.60 -4.30
CA ARG A 309 -9.96 10.79 -4.66
C ARG A 309 -9.17 9.50 -4.50
N GLN A 310 -9.43 8.76 -3.42
CA GLN A 310 -8.79 7.47 -3.19
C GLN A 310 -9.23 6.42 -4.22
N THR A 311 -10.51 6.40 -4.59
CA THR A 311 -11.02 5.50 -5.63
C THR A 311 -10.37 5.79 -6.97
N GLN A 312 -10.23 7.07 -7.33
CA GLN A 312 -9.51 7.48 -8.53
C GLN A 312 -8.04 7.05 -8.49
N LEU A 313 -7.37 7.27 -7.35
CA LEU A 313 -5.97 6.89 -7.14
C LEU A 313 -5.73 5.38 -7.32
N ARG A 314 -6.73 4.55 -6.98
CA ARG A 314 -6.68 3.08 -7.11
C ARG A 314 -7.20 2.54 -8.45
N SER A 315 -7.72 3.40 -9.33
CA SER A 315 -8.37 2.95 -10.57
C SER A 315 -7.41 2.26 -11.54
N SER A 316 -6.15 2.67 -11.54
CA SER A 316 -5.10 2.24 -12.48
C SER A 316 -3.77 2.01 -11.75
N PRO A 317 -3.68 0.98 -10.88
CA PRO A 317 -2.43 0.67 -10.22
C PRO A 317 -1.38 0.20 -11.26
N PRO A 318 -0.08 0.49 -11.04
CA PRO A 318 0.98 -0.04 -11.90
C PRO A 318 0.95 -1.57 -12.02
N ILE A 319 0.65 -2.27 -10.92
CA ILE A 319 0.60 -3.72 -10.84
C ILE A 319 -0.85 -4.14 -10.59
N ASP A 320 -1.46 -4.75 -11.60
CA ASP A 320 -2.84 -5.20 -11.52
C ASP A 320 -2.94 -6.61 -10.91
N VAL A 321 -3.95 -6.82 -10.08
CA VAL A 321 -4.25 -8.11 -9.45
C VAL A 321 -5.61 -8.56 -9.92
N ASP A 322 -5.65 -9.44 -10.92
CA ASP A 322 -6.90 -9.78 -11.62
C ASP A 322 -7.65 -11.00 -11.04
N GLY A 323 -7.10 -11.59 -9.96
CA GLY A 323 -7.64 -12.78 -9.32
C GLY A 323 -7.48 -14.08 -10.13
N LYS A 324 -6.70 -14.09 -11.22
CA LYS A 324 -6.52 -15.28 -12.09
C LYS A 324 -5.32 -16.15 -11.72
N GLY A 325 -4.68 -15.93 -10.57
CA GLY A 325 -3.50 -16.69 -10.16
C GLY A 325 -3.71 -18.20 -10.15
N ALA A 326 -4.82 -18.68 -9.58
CA ALA A 326 -5.17 -20.10 -9.60
C ALA A 326 -5.33 -20.66 -11.04
N CYS A 327 -5.92 -19.87 -11.95
CA CYS A 327 -6.07 -20.27 -13.36
C CYS A 327 -4.70 -20.42 -14.03
N ARG A 328 -3.82 -19.42 -13.88
CA ARG A 328 -2.47 -19.45 -14.46
C ARG A 328 -1.65 -20.64 -13.98
N ILE A 329 -1.69 -20.91 -12.67
CA ILE A 329 -0.97 -22.03 -12.08
C ILE A 329 -1.57 -23.37 -12.54
N ALA A 330 -2.90 -23.48 -12.62
CA ALA A 330 -3.57 -24.67 -13.15
C ALA A 330 -3.24 -24.92 -14.63
N ASP A 331 -3.14 -23.87 -15.45
CA ASP A 331 -2.73 -23.97 -16.86
C ASP A 331 -1.27 -24.42 -16.98
N TYR A 332 -0.38 -23.92 -16.12
CA TYR A 332 1.00 -24.41 -16.04
C TYR A 332 1.06 -25.90 -15.66
N ILE A 333 0.34 -26.32 -14.62
CA ILE A 333 0.31 -27.72 -14.15
C ILE A 333 -0.20 -28.67 -15.25
N THR A 334 -1.24 -28.27 -15.98
CA THR A 334 -1.95 -29.15 -16.93
C THR A 334 -1.40 -29.11 -18.36
N GLN A 335 -0.86 -27.96 -18.78
CA GLN A 335 -0.46 -27.73 -20.18
C GLN A 335 1.02 -27.32 -20.32
N GLY A 336 1.73 -27.08 -19.22
CA GLY A 336 3.11 -26.57 -19.24
C GLY A 336 3.21 -25.11 -19.71
N ILE A 337 2.09 -24.38 -19.75
CA ILE A 337 2.06 -22.98 -20.18
C ILE A 337 2.43 -22.11 -18.98
N CYS A 338 3.66 -21.61 -18.95
CA CYS A 338 4.05 -20.59 -18.00
C CYS A 338 3.58 -19.22 -18.49
N ALA A 339 2.88 -18.46 -17.65
CA ALA A 339 2.54 -17.09 -17.98
C ALA A 339 3.82 -16.24 -18.04
N ASP A 340 3.87 -15.27 -18.97
CA ASP A 340 5.01 -14.36 -19.07
C ASP A 340 5.30 -13.70 -17.71
N PRO A 341 6.58 -13.49 -17.37
CA PRO A 341 6.95 -12.75 -16.17
C PRO A 341 6.27 -11.39 -16.13
N LEU A 342 5.86 -10.98 -14.93
CA LEU A 342 5.25 -9.68 -14.74
C LEU A 342 6.28 -8.61 -15.12
N LEU A 343 6.06 -7.96 -16.26
CA LEU A 343 6.88 -6.85 -16.70
C LEU A 343 6.68 -5.68 -15.75
N LEU A 344 7.77 -5.06 -15.33
CA LEU A 344 7.68 -3.82 -14.56
C LEU A 344 6.87 -2.82 -15.40
N PRO A 345 5.79 -2.26 -14.84
CA PRO A 345 4.97 -1.31 -15.56
C PRO A 345 5.83 -0.10 -15.91
N GLU A 346 5.76 0.36 -17.15
CA GLU A 346 6.25 1.70 -17.46
C GLU A 346 5.48 2.73 -16.62
N PRO A 347 6.13 3.82 -16.18
CA PRO A 347 5.47 4.86 -15.42
C PRO A 347 4.15 5.28 -16.10
N VAL A 348 3.09 5.33 -15.28
CA VAL A 348 1.70 5.50 -15.73
C VAL A 348 1.56 6.64 -16.74
N LYS A 349 0.91 6.36 -17.88
CA LYS A 349 0.69 7.29 -19.00
C LYS A 349 -0.27 8.45 -18.69
N VAL A 350 -0.87 8.51 -17.51
CA VAL A 350 -1.59 9.70 -17.06
C VAL A 350 -0.54 10.72 -16.64
N SER A 351 0.05 11.39 -17.63
CA SER A 351 0.94 12.50 -17.39
C SER A 351 0.11 13.59 -16.71
N PRO A 352 0.40 13.94 -15.44
CA PRO A 352 -0.30 15.03 -14.79
C PRO A 352 -0.12 16.31 -15.61
N GLU A 353 -1.00 17.27 -15.42
CA GLU A 353 -0.97 18.50 -16.19
C GLU A 353 0.41 19.18 -16.08
N VAL A 354 1.13 19.21 -17.20
CA VAL A 354 2.40 19.92 -17.31
C VAL A 354 2.09 21.39 -17.48
N VAL A 355 2.28 22.14 -16.39
CA VAL A 355 2.02 23.57 -16.30
C VAL A 355 3.07 24.38 -17.04
N SER A 356 4.32 23.90 -17.08
CA SER A 356 5.41 24.58 -17.79
C SER A 356 6.47 23.59 -18.26
N LYS A 357 6.83 23.64 -19.54
CA LYS A 357 8.01 22.95 -20.08
C LYS A 357 9.19 23.92 -20.09
N ILE A 358 10.26 23.58 -19.38
CA ILE A 358 11.45 24.42 -19.26
C ILE A 358 12.49 24.00 -20.31
N SER A 359 12.68 22.70 -20.51
CA SER A 359 13.57 22.14 -21.54
C SER A 359 13.02 20.80 -22.05
N SER A 360 13.81 20.08 -22.85
CA SER A 360 13.48 18.71 -23.28
C SER A 360 13.46 17.70 -22.12
N SER A 361 14.20 17.99 -21.04
CA SER A 361 14.30 17.11 -19.86
C SER A 361 13.67 17.70 -18.60
N LEU A 362 13.44 19.02 -18.53
CA LEU A 362 12.89 19.70 -17.36
C LEU A 362 11.47 20.22 -17.58
N GLN A 363 10.57 19.87 -16.67
CA GLN A 363 9.18 20.32 -16.69
C GLN A 363 8.65 20.55 -15.28
N VAL A 364 7.64 21.41 -15.16
CA VAL A 364 6.87 21.61 -13.93
C VAL A 364 5.45 21.11 -14.17
N ARG A 365 4.98 20.23 -13.29
CA ARG A 365 3.61 19.71 -13.30
C ARG A 365 2.92 19.93 -11.97
N THR A 366 1.60 19.88 -11.98
CA THR A 366 0.81 19.81 -10.74
C THR A 366 1.12 18.50 -9.99
N ILE A 367 1.09 18.56 -8.66
CA ILE A 367 1.11 17.31 -7.87
C ILE A 367 -0.24 16.60 -7.98
N THR A 368 -0.22 15.29 -7.79
CA THR A 368 -1.40 14.43 -7.73
C THR A 368 -1.41 13.65 -6.41
N ASP A 369 -2.51 13.00 -6.07
CA ASP A 369 -2.55 12.13 -4.89
C ASP A 369 -1.54 10.97 -4.93
N GLY A 370 -1.06 10.60 -6.12
CA GLY A 370 0.04 9.64 -6.27
C GLY A 370 1.42 10.16 -5.83
N ASP A 371 1.55 11.46 -5.55
CA ASP A 371 2.77 12.05 -4.99
C ASP A 371 2.78 12.01 -3.45
N ILE A 372 1.71 11.55 -2.78
CA ILE A 372 1.52 11.70 -1.33
C ILE A 372 2.70 11.17 -0.50
N ASN A 373 3.20 9.95 -0.76
CA ASN A 373 4.29 9.39 0.02
C ASN A 373 5.67 9.90 -0.43
N ARG A 374 5.88 10.12 -1.73
CA ARG A 374 7.14 10.71 -2.24
C ARG A 374 7.34 12.14 -1.74
N TYR A 375 6.26 12.92 -1.66
CA TYR A 375 6.27 14.26 -1.06
C TYR A 375 6.65 14.18 0.43
N LEU A 376 6.06 13.24 1.18
CA LEU A 376 6.39 13.05 2.59
C LEU A 376 7.85 12.64 2.79
N ALA A 377 8.32 11.66 2.01
CA ALA A 377 9.69 11.18 2.04
C ALA A 377 10.66 12.33 1.74
N ALA A 378 10.41 13.09 0.68
CA ALA A 378 11.17 14.29 0.34
C ALA A 378 11.15 15.33 1.47
N ARG A 379 9.97 15.63 2.05
CA ARG A 379 9.83 16.60 3.13
C ARG A 379 10.59 16.19 4.40
N ASN A 380 10.66 14.90 4.68
CA ASN A 380 11.35 14.34 5.85
C ASN A 380 12.85 14.07 5.61
N ARG A 381 13.40 14.37 4.43
CA ARG A 381 14.84 14.29 4.20
C ARG A 381 15.61 15.18 5.18
N GLN A 382 16.72 14.67 5.72
CA GLN A 382 17.50 15.38 6.73
C GLN A 382 17.97 16.75 6.24
N GLU A 383 18.33 16.88 4.96
CA GLU A 383 18.77 18.14 4.36
C GLU A 383 17.65 19.20 4.27
N ASN A 384 16.39 18.77 4.30
CA ASN A 384 15.24 19.67 4.27
C ASN A 384 14.79 20.07 5.69
N MET A 385 14.97 19.22 6.69
CA MET A 385 14.45 19.47 8.05
C MET A 385 15.22 20.55 8.82
N TRP A 386 16.56 20.54 8.77
CA TRP A 386 17.44 21.32 9.68
C TRP A 386 17.38 22.85 9.56
N ARG A 387 16.61 23.41 8.61
CA ARG A 387 16.47 24.86 8.38
C ARG A 387 15.02 25.33 8.18
N MET A 388 14.04 24.47 8.46
CA MET A 388 12.62 24.81 8.36
C MET A 388 12.06 25.24 9.72
N THR A 389 10.90 25.92 9.71
CA THR A 389 10.17 26.27 10.93
C THR A 389 9.65 25.05 11.69
N ILE A 390 9.52 23.91 11.02
CA ILE A 390 9.21 22.60 11.61
C ILE A 390 10.36 21.66 11.27
N THR A 391 11.13 21.28 12.29
CA THR A 391 12.31 20.42 12.18
C THR A 391 12.02 18.95 12.50
N ASP A 392 10.86 18.66 13.09
CA ASP A 392 10.46 17.29 13.44
C ASP A 392 10.03 16.50 12.21
N THR A 393 10.35 15.20 12.22
CA THR A 393 9.88 14.24 11.22
C THR A 393 8.35 14.19 11.23
N ILE A 394 7.74 14.43 10.07
CA ILE A 394 6.29 14.38 9.91
C ILE A 394 5.87 12.90 9.81
N LYS A 395 4.97 12.48 10.69
CA LYS A 395 4.46 11.09 10.71
C LYS A 395 3.41 10.89 9.62
N PRO A 396 3.30 9.70 9.00
CA PRO A 396 2.30 9.41 7.96
C PRO A 396 0.86 9.75 8.38
N ILE A 397 0.47 9.46 9.62
CA ILE A 397 -0.87 9.78 10.14
C ILE A 397 -1.20 11.29 10.11
N ASP A 398 -0.22 12.14 10.40
CA ASP A 398 -0.37 13.60 10.36
C ASP A 398 -0.32 14.09 8.92
N HIS A 399 0.59 13.54 8.13
CA HIS A 399 0.75 13.87 6.71
C HIS A 399 -0.51 13.57 5.91
N TYR A 400 -1.09 12.38 6.04
CA TYR A 400 -2.30 12.01 5.31
C TYR A 400 -3.49 12.90 5.70
N THR A 401 -3.66 13.17 7.00
CA THR A 401 -4.69 14.11 7.46
C THR A 401 -4.49 15.50 6.86
N TRP A 402 -3.25 16.00 6.81
CA TRP A 402 -2.92 17.28 6.20
C TRP A 402 -3.08 17.29 4.68
N TRP A 403 -2.68 16.22 4.00
CA TRP A 403 -2.66 16.10 2.54
C TRP A 403 -4.05 16.32 1.92
N TYR A 404 -5.07 15.75 2.55
CA TYR A 404 -6.44 15.86 2.05
C TYR A 404 -7.14 17.16 2.45
N ASN A 405 -6.76 17.75 3.60
CA ASN A 405 -7.41 18.95 4.14
C ASN A 405 -6.72 20.28 3.76
N ASN A 406 -5.51 20.24 3.18
CA ASN A 406 -4.80 21.46 2.82
C ASN A 406 -5.32 22.06 1.51
N GLN A 407 -5.12 23.37 1.35
CA GLN A 407 -5.48 24.14 0.16
C GLN A 407 -4.22 24.69 -0.54
N ARG A 408 -3.10 23.97 -0.47
CA ARG A 408 -1.86 24.44 -1.10
C ARG A 408 -1.91 24.19 -2.60
N HIS A 409 -1.50 25.20 -3.36
CA HIS A 409 -1.20 25.02 -4.77
C HIS A 409 0.22 24.49 -4.83
N SER A 410 0.35 23.21 -5.15
CA SER A 410 1.62 22.48 -5.08
C SER A 410 1.96 21.89 -6.45
N TYR A 411 3.25 21.92 -6.76
CA TYR A 411 3.81 21.50 -8.03
C TYR A 411 5.12 20.76 -7.77
N VAL A 412 5.60 20.07 -8.80
CA VAL A 412 6.90 19.43 -8.78
C VAL A 412 7.66 19.76 -10.07
N LEU A 413 8.90 20.19 -9.89
CA LEU A 413 9.90 20.24 -10.95
C LEU A 413 10.43 18.82 -11.13
N GLU A 414 10.35 18.30 -12.35
CA GLU A 414 10.86 17.00 -12.72
C GLU A 414 12.01 17.13 -13.71
N GLN A 415 12.93 16.18 -13.63
CA GLN A 415 13.91 15.94 -14.67
C GLN A 415 13.80 14.51 -15.16
N ASP A 416 13.58 14.31 -16.46
CA ASP A 416 13.41 12.98 -17.06
C ASP A 416 12.28 12.17 -16.37
N ASN A 417 11.19 12.86 -16.01
CA ASN A 417 10.03 12.37 -15.22
C ASN A 417 10.31 11.97 -13.77
N GLU A 418 11.50 12.26 -13.25
CA GLU A 418 11.84 12.05 -11.84
C GLU A 418 11.68 13.35 -11.02
N PRO A 419 11.01 13.31 -9.86
CA PRO A 419 10.90 14.46 -8.96
C PRO A 419 12.28 15.03 -8.56
N LEU A 420 12.49 16.33 -8.83
CA LEU A 420 13.65 17.08 -8.36
C LEU A 420 13.30 18.00 -7.20
N VAL A 421 12.29 18.86 -7.35
CA VAL A 421 11.94 19.87 -6.34
C VAL A 421 10.43 19.98 -6.20
N TYR A 422 9.92 19.79 -4.99
CA TYR A 422 8.54 20.15 -4.67
C TYR A 422 8.48 21.63 -4.34
N VAL A 423 7.49 22.33 -4.90
CA VAL A 423 7.27 23.77 -4.70
C VAL A 423 5.79 24.02 -4.46
N TRP A 424 5.47 24.92 -3.55
CA TRP A 424 4.09 25.26 -3.21
C TRP A 424 3.94 26.74 -2.89
N HIS A 425 2.75 27.28 -3.15
CA HIS A 425 2.37 28.64 -2.76
C HIS A 425 0.90 28.71 -2.34
N GLN A 426 0.56 29.78 -1.62
CA GLN A 426 -0.80 30.10 -1.18
C GLN A 426 -1.03 31.61 -1.21
N VAL A 427 -2.29 31.96 -1.44
CA VAL A 427 -2.78 33.35 -1.38
C VAL A 427 -3.46 33.55 -0.03
N TYR A 428 -3.07 34.62 0.66
CA TYR A 428 -3.68 35.09 1.89
C TYR A 428 -4.27 36.49 1.66
N ARG A 429 -5.50 36.72 2.09
CA ARG A 429 -6.17 38.03 1.92
C ARG A 429 -6.31 38.72 3.26
N HIS A 430 -5.81 39.95 3.34
CA HIS A 430 -5.89 40.79 4.53
C HIS A 430 -6.13 42.26 4.12
N ASN A 431 -7.15 42.90 4.72
CA ASN A 431 -7.55 44.28 4.42
C ASN A 431 -7.69 44.59 2.91
N ASN A 432 -8.35 43.71 2.15
CA ASN A 432 -8.53 43.80 0.69
C ASN A 432 -7.21 43.80 -0.13
N LYS A 433 -6.09 43.41 0.47
CA LYS A 433 -4.82 43.15 -0.23
C LYS A 433 -4.55 41.65 -0.29
N GLU A 434 -3.91 41.23 -1.36
CA GLU A 434 -3.43 39.86 -1.53
C GLU A 434 -1.96 39.76 -1.12
N TYR A 435 -1.66 38.72 -0.35
CA TYR A 435 -0.31 38.35 0.05
C TYR A 435 -0.04 36.94 -0.44
N LEU A 436 1.12 36.74 -1.07
CA LEU A 436 1.59 35.42 -1.48
C LEU A 436 2.63 34.93 -0.48
N PHE A 437 2.61 33.64 -0.21
CA PHE A 437 3.68 32.98 0.51
C PHE A 437 3.83 31.55 0.00
N GLY A 438 5.01 30.98 0.16
CA GLY A 438 5.30 29.66 -0.38
C GLY A 438 6.66 29.16 0.03
N GLY A 439 7.00 27.98 -0.47
CA GLY A 439 8.29 27.37 -0.23
C GLY A 439 8.56 26.24 -1.21
N TRP A 440 9.78 25.73 -1.14
CA TRP A 440 10.22 24.59 -1.92
C TRP A 440 11.21 23.75 -1.12
N PHE A 441 11.35 22.48 -1.49
CA PHE A 441 12.31 21.56 -0.88
C PHE A 441 12.74 20.48 -1.87
N ALA A 442 13.96 19.96 -1.68
CA ALA A 442 14.55 18.99 -2.59
C ALA A 442 13.88 17.61 -2.47
N ALA A 443 13.59 16.97 -3.59
CA ALA A 443 13.12 15.58 -3.65
C ALA A 443 14.28 14.58 -3.83
N SER A 444 15.43 15.02 -4.33
CA SER A 444 16.61 14.18 -4.54
C SER A 444 17.94 14.93 -4.36
N ASP A 445 19.03 14.18 -4.23
CA ASP A 445 20.40 14.70 -4.12
C ASP A 445 20.93 15.32 -5.44
N LYS A 446 20.16 15.20 -6.53
CA LYS A 446 20.48 15.81 -7.83
C LYS A 446 20.20 17.32 -7.85
N VAL A 447 19.50 17.85 -6.84
CA VAL A 447 19.16 19.29 -6.75
C VAL A 447 20.44 20.11 -6.54
N ASN A 448 20.67 21.08 -7.41
CA ASN A 448 21.79 22.00 -7.33
C ASN A 448 21.30 23.45 -7.37
N PHE A 449 22.25 24.40 -7.29
CA PHE A 449 21.97 25.84 -7.30
C PHE A 449 21.10 26.28 -8.49
N VAL A 450 21.34 25.72 -9.68
CA VAL A 450 20.60 26.07 -10.89
C VAL A 450 19.14 25.64 -10.77
N HIS A 451 18.87 24.44 -10.25
CA HIS A 451 17.51 23.95 -10.04
C HIS A 451 16.73 24.83 -9.05
N ALA A 452 17.36 25.20 -7.94
CA ALA A 452 16.75 26.09 -6.93
C ALA A 452 16.49 27.51 -7.46
N GLN A 453 17.42 28.09 -8.23
CA GLN A 453 17.20 29.39 -8.86
C GLN A 453 16.10 29.32 -9.93
N LEU A 454 16.09 28.26 -10.73
CA LEU A 454 15.11 28.04 -11.78
C LEU A 454 13.70 27.96 -11.22
N ILE A 455 13.50 27.13 -10.18
CA ILE A 455 12.17 26.92 -9.61
C ILE A 455 11.66 28.14 -8.85
N LEU A 456 12.52 28.87 -8.15
CA LEU A 456 12.12 30.12 -7.51
C LEU A 456 11.71 31.16 -8.55
N LYS A 457 12.50 31.34 -9.61
CA LYS A 457 12.18 32.28 -10.68
C LYS A 457 10.88 31.90 -11.39
N TRP A 458 10.69 30.61 -11.67
CA TRP A 458 9.44 30.10 -12.21
C TRP A 458 8.26 30.42 -11.28
N GLN A 459 8.38 30.12 -9.99
CA GLN A 459 7.33 30.33 -9.00
C GLN A 459 6.93 31.82 -8.90
N LEU A 460 7.91 32.71 -8.82
CA LEU A 460 7.67 34.16 -8.75
C LEU A 460 6.99 34.69 -10.02
N THR A 461 7.41 34.21 -11.20
CA THR A 461 6.81 34.63 -12.49
C THR A 461 5.38 34.12 -12.60
N TYR A 462 5.18 32.82 -12.37
CA TYR A 462 3.89 32.15 -12.45
C TYR A 462 2.85 32.79 -11.52
N CYS A 463 3.24 33.08 -10.27
CA CYS A 463 2.32 33.73 -9.33
C CYS A 463 2.11 35.21 -9.62
N HIS A 464 3.10 35.92 -10.17
CA HIS A 464 2.90 37.31 -10.60
C HIS A 464 1.88 37.41 -11.74
N ASP A 465 1.93 36.47 -12.70
CA ASP A 465 0.96 36.43 -13.80
C ASP A 465 -0.47 36.17 -13.31
N LEU A 466 -0.63 35.39 -12.24
CA LEU A 466 -1.94 35.09 -11.63
C LEU A 466 -2.40 36.17 -10.63
N HIS A 467 -1.46 36.79 -9.92
CA HIS A 467 -1.70 37.75 -8.84
C HIS A 467 -0.76 38.96 -8.96
N PRO A 468 -0.95 39.82 -9.97
CA PRO A 468 0.00 40.88 -10.32
C PRO A 468 0.21 41.93 -9.21
N GLU A 469 -0.81 42.14 -8.37
CA GLU A 469 -0.82 43.12 -7.29
C GLU A 469 -0.43 42.53 -5.91
N ALA A 470 -0.19 41.22 -5.82
CA ALA A 470 0.08 40.58 -4.54
C ALA A 470 1.50 40.87 -4.03
N VAL A 471 1.62 41.10 -2.72
CA VAL A 471 2.92 41.21 -2.06
C VAL A 471 3.38 39.81 -1.64
N TRP A 472 4.55 39.37 -2.12
CA TRP A 472 5.10 38.09 -1.69
C TRP A 472 5.85 38.26 -0.37
N VAL A 473 5.42 37.56 0.68
CA VAL A 473 6.07 37.56 2.00
C VAL A 473 6.75 36.22 2.26
N ALA A 474 7.90 36.25 2.93
CA ALA A 474 8.64 35.06 3.30
C ALA A 474 9.44 35.26 4.60
N VAL A 475 9.68 34.15 5.30
CA VAL A 475 10.65 34.06 6.40
C VAL A 475 11.79 33.14 5.97
N ILE A 476 13.03 33.59 6.19
CA ILE A 476 14.23 32.84 5.78
C ILE A 476 15.17 32.75 6.98
N ASN A 477 15.55 31.54 7.38
CA ASN A 477 16.50 31.34 8.47
C ASN A 477 17.82 32.09 8.16
N LYS A 478 18.34 32.84 9.13
CA LYS A 478 19.53 33.70 8.97
C LYS A 478 20.79 32.92 8.62
N ASP A 479 20.90 31.67 9.06
CA ASP A 479 22.04 30.80 8.76
C ASP A 479 21.94 30.18 7.36
N ASN A 480 20.78 30.26 6.71
CA ASN A 480 20.61 29.82 5.33
C ASN A 480 21.09 30.90 4.34
N LYS A 481 22.40 31.15 4.34
CA LYS A 481 23.05 32.16 3.47
C LYS A 481 22.68 32.01 1.99
N PHE A 482 22.54 30.76 1.54
CA PHE A 482 22.16 30.42 0.17
C PHE A 482 20.76 30.92 -0.18
N VAL A 483 19.73 30.59 0.62
CA VAL A 483 18.35 31.02 0.34
C VAL A 483 18.18 32.53 0.52
N ASN A 484 18.90 33.14 1.47
CA ASN A 484 18.92 34.60 1.63
C ASN A 484 19.47 35.30 0.38
N LEU A 485 20.63 34.87 -0.13
CA LEU A 485 21.24 35.44 -1.33
C LEU A 485 20.33 35.27 -2.55
N LEU A 486 19.70 34.09 -2.67
CA LEU A 486 18.80 33.78 -3.77
C LEU A 486 17.58 34.71 -3.78
N ASN A 487 16.91 34.88 -2.64
CA ASN A 487 15.75 35.78 -2.54
C ASN A 487 16.15 37.25 -2.75
N GLN A 488 17.31 37.69 -2.23
CA GLN A 488 17.81 39.04 -2.46
C GLN A 488 18.02 39.32 -3.96
N LYS A 489 18.58 38.35 -4.70
CA LYS A 489 18.77 38.44 -6.16
C LYS A 489 17.45 38.54 -6.92
N GLU A 490 16.41 37.87 -6.45
CA GLU A 490 15.06 37.94 -7.02
C GLU A 490 14.27 39.18 -6.53
N GLY A 491 14.89 40.09 -5.78
CA GLY A 491 14.32 41.38 -5.40
C GLY A 491 13.51 41.40 -4.11
N PHE A 492 13.71 40.42 -3.23
CA PHE A 492 13.17 40.49 -1.87
C PHE A 492 13.96 41.49 -1.03
N VAL A 493 13.23 42.28 -0.24
CA VAL A 493 13.77 43.28 0.69
C VAL A 493 13.30 43.01 2.11
N ALA A 494 14.08 43.45 3.10
CA ALA A 494 13.71 43.31 4.50
C ALA A 494 12.44 44.14 4.82
N LEU A 495 11.51 43.53 5.55
CA LEU A 495 10.29 44.20 5.98
C LEU A 495 10.55 45.09 7.19
N ARG A 496 9.95 46.29 7.19
CA ARG A 496 9.94 47.17 8.36
C ARG A 496 8.94 46.67 9.39
N THR A 497 9.30 46.73 10.66
CA THR A 497 8.48 46.24 11.79
C THR A 497 7.13 46.95 11.93
N ASP A 498 6.98 48.15 11.38
CA ASP A 498 5.75 48.94 11.38
C ASP A 498 4.88 48.76 10.12
N SER A 499 5.33 47.93 9.15
CA SER A 499 4.59 47.71 7.91
C SER A 499 3.48 46.67 8.05
N GLU A 500 2.40 46.83 7.28
CA GLU A 500 1.30 45.87 7.23
C GLU A 500 1.77 44.47 6.79
N ALA A 501 2.65 44.40 5.78
CA ALA A 501 3.24 43.16 5.30
C ALA A 501 4.03 42.42 6.40
N TYR A 502 4.66 43.16 7.32
CA TYR A 502 5.35 42.56 8.47
C TYR A 502 4.39 41.87 9.43
N LEU A 503 3.28 42.53 9.77
CA LEU A 503 2.24 41.95 10.63
C LEU A 503 1.62 40.70 9.99
N VAL A 504 1.34 40.76 8.68
CA VAL A 504 0.84 39.60 7.93
C VAL A 504 1.86 38.46 7.93
N THR A 505 3.15 38.76 7.76
CA THR A 505 4.22 37.75 7.82
C THR A 505 4.27 37.07 9.19
N GLN A 506 4.12 37.83 10.29
CA GLN A 506 4.07 37.24 11.64
C GLN A 506 2.86 36.33 11.84
N GLN A 507 1.70 36.69 11.29
CA GLN A 507 0.49 35.87 11.36
C GLN A 507 0.66 34.56 10.58
N LEU A 508 1.22 34.63 9.37
CA LEU A 508 1.42 33.47 8.49
C LEU A 508 2.53 32.54 9.00
N PHE A 509 3.55 33.09 9.63
CA PHE A 509 4.73 32.36 10.13
C PHE A 509 4.88 32.53 11.64
N SER A 510 3.85 32.19 12.39
CA SER A 510 3.79 32.39 13.86
C SER A 510 4.90 31.68 14.64
N GLN A 511 5.55 30.67 14.06
CA GLN A 511 6.67 29.94 14.65
C GLN A 511 8.06 30.52 14.28
N ALA A 512 8.15 31.48 13.36
CA ALA A 512 9.42 32.05 12.93
C ALA A 512 9.85 33.21 13.84
N SER A 513 10.77 32.95 14.76
CA SER A 513 11.30 34.01 15.64
C SER A 513 12.08 35.05 14.85
N GLN A 514 12.03 36.32 15.27
CA GLN A 514 12.85 37.37 14.64
C GLN A 514 14.35 37.21 14.92
N GLU A 515 14.70 36.46 15.97
CA GLU A 515 16.08 36.18 16.33
C GLU A 515 16.72 35.25 15.29
N GLU A 516 15.97 34.28 14.79
CA GLU A 516 16.49 33.23 13.90
C GLU A 516 16.13 33.48 12.42
N PHE A 517 15.08 34.24 12.12
CA PHE A 517 14.57 34.42 10.76
C PHE A 517 14.59 35.88 10.28
N ASN A 518 14.94 36.06 9.00
CA ASN A 518 14.75 37.30 8.27
C ASN A 518 13.34 37.35 7.69
N TYR A 519 12.63 38.44 7.97
CA TYR A 519 11.32 38.73 7.42
C TYR A 519 11.50 39.58 6.16
N VAL A 520 11.12 39.04 5.01
CA VAL A 520 11.36 39.68 3.72
C VAL A 520 10.11 39.70 2.86
N ALA A 521 10.02 40.68 1.95
CA ALA A 521 8.96 40.73 0.96
C ALA A 521 9.47 41.15 -0.42
N LYS A 522 8.77 40.69 -1.45
CA LYS A 522 8.89 41.19 -2.82
C LYS A 522 7.58 41.90 -3.17
N PHE A 523 7.68 43.18 -3.46
CA PHE A 523 6.54 44.01 -3.82
C PHE A 523 6.29 43.99 -5.34
N PRO A 524 5.05 44.21 -5.79
CA PRO A 524 4.73 44.38 -7.20
C PRO A 524 5.43 45.61 -7.78
N VAL A 525 5.67 45.59 -9.10
CA VAL A 525 6.40 46.66 -9.79
C VAL A 525 5.60 47.97 -9.71
N GLY A 526 6.03 48.90 -8.84
CA GLY A 526 5.39 50.21 -8.66
C GLY A 526 4.85 50.50 -7.25
N GLY A 527 4.88 49.55 -6.33
CA GLY A 527 4.45 49.74 -4.94
C GLY A 527 5.57 49.47 -3.94
N GLY A 528 6.39 50.46 -3.60
CA GLY A 528 7.43 50.39 -2.58
C GLY A 528 7.25 51.46 -1.52
#